data_AF-A0A0B1S099-F1
#
_entry.id   AF-A0A0B1S099-F1
#
_cell.length_a   1.000
_cell.length_b   1.000
_cell.length_c   1.000
_cell.angle_alpha   90.00
_cell.angle_beta   90.00
_cell.angle_gamma   90.00
#
_symmetry.space_group_name_H-M   'P 1'
#
loop_
_entity.id
_entity.type
_entity.pdbx_description
1 polymer ?
#
loop_
_entity_poly.entity_id
_entity_poly.type
_entity_poly.pdbx_seq_one_letter_code
_entity_poly.pdbx_strand_id
1 'polypeptide(L)'
;MDLPHFDLKPTAVQKVTDPFVDLGHLVIVDRDNIEGDVSQKMLSRARDNAQYLFNKIWELNRKHVEEAVMAELPTSCFILPREKKVRMPESERMELSTIYLAS
;
A
#
# COMPACT_ATOMS: atom_id res chain seq x y z
N MET A 1 -32.77 29.33 15.91
CA MET A 1 -32.14 28.84 14.67
C MET A 1 -31.67 27.43 14.98
N ASP A 2 -32.41 26.41 14.56
CA ASP A 2 -32.00 25.02 14.75
C ASP A 2 -30.83 24.73 13.82
N LEU A 3 -29.68 24.38 14.39
CA LEU A 3 -28.53 23.96 13.60
C LEU A 3 -28.86 22.62 12.91
N PRO A 4 -28.50 22.44 11.64
CA PRO A 4 -28.70 21.16 10.96
C PRO A 4 -28.02 20.04 11.75
N HIS A 5 -28.77 18.98 12.03
CA HIS A 5 -28.24 17.78 12.67
C HIS A 5 -27.43 16.99 11.63
N PHE A 6 -26.11 16.97 11.78
CA PHE A 6 -25.22 16.13 10.98
C PHE A 6 -24.94 14.83 11.73
N ASP A 7 -25.34 13.71 11.15
CA ASP A 7 -24.94 12.38 11.63
C ASP A 7 -23.49 12.10 11.20
N LEU A 8 -22.54 12.37 12.10
CA LEU A 8 -21.11 12.18 11.86
C LEU A 8 -20.73 10.73 12.13
N LYS A 9 -20.38 10.00 11.07
CA LYS A 9 -19.88 8.63 11.18
C LYS A 9 -18.38 8.61 11.49
N PRO A 10 -17.90 7.74 12.40
CA PRO A 10 -16.49 7.67 12.74
C PRO A 10 -15.67 7.08 11.59
N THR A 11 -14.49 7.65 11.36
CA THR A 11 -13.49 7.17 10.39
C THR A 11 -12.32 6.47 11.07
N ALA A 12 -12.19 6.57 12.39
CA ALA A 12 -11.14 5.90 13.15
C ALA A 12 -11.37 4.38 13.17
N VAL A 13 -10.30 3.61 12.93
CA VAL A 13 -10.28 2.15 12.99
C VAL A 13 -9.18 1.73 13.93
N GLN A 14 -9.51 0.95 14.95
CA GLN A 14 -8.54 0.34 15.86
C GLN A 14 -8.27 -1.09 15.42
N LYS A 15 -7.00 -1.48 15.41
CA LYS A 15 -6.52 -2.83 15.11
C LYS A 15 -5.84 -3.40 16.35
N VAL A 16 -5.92 -4.71 16.54
CA VAL A 16 -5.29 -5.37 17.70
C VAL A 16 -3.78 -5.42 17.50
N THR A 17 -3.36 -5.74 16.28
CA THR A 17 -1.96 -5.76 15.83
C THR A 17 -1.75 -4.69 14.78
N ASP A 18 -0.62 -4.00 14.84
CA ASP A 18 -0.26 -3.03 13.81
C ASP A 18 -0.18 -3.71 12.43
N PRO A 19 -1.01 -3.28 11.44
CA PRO A 19 -0.96 -3.84 10.11
C PRO A 19 0.27 -3.34 9.35
N PHE A 20 0.78 -4.15 8.43
CA PHE A 20 1.79 -3.68 7.50
C PHE A 20 1.11 -2.93 6.34
N VAL A 21 1.54 -1.71 6.06
CA VAL A 21 0.96 -0.87 5.00
C VAL A 21 2.05 -0.50 4.00
N ASP A 22 1.82 -0.85 2.73
CA ASP A 22 2.62 -0.41 1.60
C ASP A 22 1.80 0.59 0.78
N LEU A 23 2.00 1.88 1.04
CA LEU A 23 1.28 2.96 0.36
C LEU A 23 1.72 3.10 -1.11
N GLY A 24 2.89 2.60 -1.51
CA GLY A 24 3.32 2.63 -2.91
C GLY A 24 2.53 1.65 -3.78
N HIS A 25 2.14 0.50 -3.21
CA HIS A 25 1.23 -0.47 -3.86
C HIS A 25 -0.23 -0.34 -3.46
N LEU A 26 -0.57 0.57 -2.53
CA LEU A 26 -1.91 0.68 -1.93
C LEU A 26 -2.38 -0.65 -1.30
N VAL A 27 -1.47 -1.32 -0.58
CA VAL A 27 -1.71 -2.62 0.05
C VAL A 27 -1.67 -2.49 1.56
N ILE A 28 -2.58 -3.19 2.22
CA ILE A 28 -2.56 -3.43 3.67
C ILE A 28 -2.56 -4.94 3.94
N VAL A 29 -1.66 -5.38 4.81
CA VAL A 29 -1.63 -6.74 5.34
C VAL A 29 -2.09 -6.68 6.79
N ASP A 30 -3.37 -6.99 6.97
CA ASP A 30 -4.02 -7.09 8.28
C ASP A 30 -3.66 -8.42 8.95
N ARG A 31 -2.98 -8.33 10.10
CA ARG A 31 -2.43 -9.47 10.85
C ARG A 31 -3.34 -9.98 11.96
N ASP A 32 -4.48 -9.32 12.19
CA ASP A 32 -5.42 -9.75 13.22
C ASP A 32 -6.02 -11.12 12.85
N ASN A 33 -6.23 -12.01 13.82
CA ASN A 33 -6.91 -13.28 13.54
C ASN A 33 -8.35 -13.04 13.06
N ILE A 34 -8.84 -13.92 12.18
CA ILE A 34 -10.25 -13.94 11.79
C ILE A 34 -10.98 -14.90 12.74
N GLU A 35 -11.74 -14.36 13.68
CA GLU A 35 -12.52 -15.15 14.63
C GLU A 35 -13.97 -15.35 14.15
N GLY A 36 -14.53 -16.55 14.33
CA GLY A 36 -15.92 -16.87 14.02
C GLY A 36 -16.20 -17.16 12.54
N ASP A 37 -17.44 -16.97 12.08
CA ASP A 37 -17.83 -17.21 10.69
C ASP A 37 -17.20 -16.16 9.76
N VAL A 38 -16.24 -16.63 8.98
CA VAL A 38 -15.48 -15.85 8.00
C VAL A 38 -16.42 -15.15 7.02
N SER A 39 -17.44 -15.85 6.51
CA SER A 39 -18.31 -15.36 5.42
C SER A 39 -19.05 -14.07 5.77
N GLN A 40 -19.51 -13.95 7.02
CA GLN A 40 -20.26 -12.79 7.48
C GLN A 40 -19.36 -11.62 7.88
N LYS A 41 -18.09 -11.88 8.23
CA LYS A 41 -17.17 -10.87 8.77
C LYS A 41 -16.22 -10.27 7.74
N MET A 42 -16.07 -10.88 6.56
CA MET A 42 -15.15 -10.39 5.53
C MET A 42 -15.50 -8.98 5.03
N LEU A 43 -16.79 -8.67 4.86
CA LEU A 43 -17.18 -7.33 4.40
C LEU A 43 -16.82 -6.25 5.43
N SER A 44 -17.11 -6.48 6.70
CA SER A 44 -16.75 -5.55 7.78
C SER A 44 -15.24 -5.39 7.87
N ARG A 45 -14.48 -6.49 7.83
CA ARG A 45 -13.02 -6.45 7.89
C ARG A 45 -12.42 -5.72 6.67
N ALA A 46 -12.93 -5.97 5.47
CA ALA A 46 -12.51 -5.27 4.26
C ALA A 46 -12.80 -3.77 4.34
N ARG A 47 -13.98 -3.37 4.86
CA ARG A 47 -14.33 -1.98 5.11
C ARG A 47 -13.36 -1.31 6.09
N ASP A 48 -13.06 -1.97 7.21
CA ASP A 48 -12.14 -1.47 8.23
C ASP A 48 -10.72 -1.28 7.66
N ASN A 49 -10.25 -2.26 6.88
CA ASN A 49 -8.93 -2.21 6.23
C ASN A 49 -8.86 -1.12 5.16
N ALA A 50 -9.91 -0.95 4.35
CA ALA A 50 -9.98 0.14 3.39
C ALA A 50 -9.98 1.51 4.10
N GLN A 51 -10.80 1.68 5.14
CA GLN A 51 -10.83 2.92 5.92
C GLN A 51 -9.46 3.24 6.54
N TYR A 52 -8.79 2.24 7.13
CA TYR A 52 -7.45 2.40 7.68
C TYR A 52 -6.44 2.83 6.60
N LEU A 53 -6.46 2.17 5.43
CA LEU A 53 -5.59 2.51 4.31
C LEU A 53 -5.85 3.94 3.80
N PHE A 54 -7.11 4.34 3.62
CA PHE A 54 -7.46 5.70 3.18
C PHE A 54 -7.07 6.77 4.20
N ASN A 55 -7.22 6.49 5.50
CA ASN A 55 -6.73 7.39 6.55
C ASN A 55 -5.23 7.66 6.37
N LYS A 56 -4.44 6.62 6.07
CA LYS A 56 -3.00 6.75 5.78
C LYS A 56 -2.70 7.46 4.47
N ILE A 57 -3.49 7.25 3.42
CA ILE A 57 -3.33 8.00 2.16
C ILE A 57 -3.61 9.50 2.39
N TRP A 58 -4.58 9.85 3.25
CA TRP A 58 -4.92 11.25 3.55
C TRP A 58 -3.87 11.98 4.40
N GLU A 59 -2.97 11.24 5.06
CA GLU A 59 -1.80 11.80 5.74
C GLU A 59 -0.68 12.20 4.76
N LEU A 60 -0.72 11.76 3.49
CA LEU A 60 0.31 12.06 2.49
C LEU A 60 0.26 13.50 1.97
N ASN A 61 1.39 13.94 1.42
CA ASN A 61 1.48 15.19 0.67
C ASN A 61 0.54 15.15 -0.54
N ARG A 62 -0.08 16.28 -0.83
CA ARG A 62 -1.05 16.43 -1.92
C ARG A 62 -0.61 17.53 -2.86
N LYS A 63 -0.81 17.32 -4.15
CA LYS A 63 -0.61 18.31 -5.21
C LYS A 63 -1.84 18.41 -6.08
N HIS A 64 -2.07 19.59 -6.62
CA HIS A 64 -3.03 19.80 -7.70
C HIS A 64 -2.31 19.59 -9.03
N VAL A 65 -2.89 18.76 -9.89
CA VAL A 65 -2.39 18.54 -11.25
C VAL A 65 -3.60 18.59 -12.16
N GLU A 66 -3.56 19.53 -13.11
CA GLU A 66 -4.71 19.87 -13.95
C GLU A 66 -5.94 20.20 -13.08
N GLU A 67 -7.01 19.42 -13.18
CA GLU A 67 -8.26 19.59 -12.43
C GLU A 67 -8.42 18.60 -11.26
N ALA A 68 -7.36 17.83 -10.93
CA ALA A 68 -7.40 16.78 -9.91
C ALA A 68 -6.48 17.05 -8.71
N VAL A 69 -6.93 16.63 -7.52
CA VAL A 69 -6.08 16.55 -6.32
C VAL A 69 -5.47 15.16 -6.27
N MET A 70 -4.14 15.09 -6.28
CA MET A 70 -3.39 13.84 -6.24
C MET A 70 -2.54 13.74 -4.97
N ALA A 71 -2.52 12.55 -4.37
CA ALA A 71 -1.57 12.21 -3.31
C ALA A 71 -0.23 11.80 -3.92
N GLU A 72 0.86 12.18 -3.27
CA GLU A 72 2.20 11.74 -3.65
C GLU A 72 2.53 10.41 -2.97
N LEU A 73 2.44 9.32 -3.74
CA LEU A 73 2.73 7.98 -3.21
C LEU A 73 4.24 7.79 -3.01
N PRO A 74 4.66 7.13 -1.91
CA PRO A 74 6.06 6.76 -1.71
C PRO A 74 6.47 5.62 -2.64
N THR A 75 7.77 5.34 -2.70
CA THR A 75 8.26 4.10 -3.32
C THR A 75 7.68 2.89 -2.60
N SER A 76 7.23 1.90 -3.38
CA SER A 76 6.67 0.67 -2.84
C SER A 76 7.66 -0.11 -1.98
N CYS A 77 7.17 -0.68 -0.88
CA CYS A 77 7.97 -1.49 0.04
C CYS A 77 8.08 -2.95 -0.41
N PHE A 78 7.03 -3.52 -1.01
CA PHE A 78 7.10 -4.88 -1.52
C PHE A 78 8.01 -4.97 -2.75
N ILE A 79 9.08 -5.75 -2.64
CA ILE A 79 9.95 -6.05 -3.78
C ILE A 79 9.32 -7.21 -4.56
N LEU A 80 8.80 -6.89 -5.74
CA LEU A 80 8.19 -7.88 -6.63
C LEU A 80 9.24 -8.46 -7.59
N PRO A 81 9.17 -9.76 -7.91
CA PRO A 81 10.03 -10.34 -8.91
C PRO A 81 9.78 -9.69 -10.26
N ARG A 82 10.86 -9.29 -10.95
CA ARG A 82 10.77 -8.71 -12.28
C ARG A 82 10.38 -9.80 -13.28
N GLU A 83 9.50 -9.46 -14.22
CA GLU A 83 9.19 -10.33 -15.37
C GLU A 83 10.43 -10.61 -16.22
N LYS A 84 11.27 -9.59 -16.42
CA LYS A 84 12.46 -9.66 -17.29
C LYS A 84 13.73 -9.35 -16.51
N LYS A 85 14.81 -10.05 -16.87
CA LYS A 85 16.16 -9.74 -16.40
C LYS A 85 16.47 -8.27 -16.62
N VAL A 86 17.17 -7.66 -15.66
CA VAL A 86 17.68 -6.30 -15.80
C VAL A 86 18.60 -6.27 -17.01
N ARG A 87 18.44 -5.27 -17.89
CA ARG A 87 19.43 -5.05 -18.95
C ARG A 87 20.69 -4.53 -18.29
N MET A 88 21.66 -5.41 -18.08
CA MET A 88 23.02 -5.01 -17.71
C MET A 88 23.67 -4.31 -18.92
N PRO A 89 24.41 -3.20 -18.71
CA PRO A 89 25.28 -2.62 -19.71
C PRO A 89 26.23 -3.65 -20.32
N GLU A 90 26.58 -3.50 -21.60
CA GLU A 90 27.46 -4.44 -22.29
C GLU A 90 28.86 -4.53 -21.64
N SER A 91 29.34 -3.42 -21.07
CA SER A 91 30.60 -3.36 -20.31
C SER A 91 30.58 -4.29 -19.09
N GLU A 92 29.52 -4.24 -18.29
CA GLU A 92 29.36 -5.07 -17.08
C GLU A 92 29.12 -6.55 -17.44
N ARG A 93 28.48 -6.83 -18.58
CA ARG A 93 28.32 -8.19 -19.11
C ARG A 93 29.64 -8.82 -19.52
N MET A 94 30.50 -8.05 -20.19
CA MET A 94 31.82 -8.53 -20.61
C MET A 94 32.72 -8.82 -19.40
N GLU A 95 32.75 -7.94 -18.39
CA GLU A 95 33.55 -8.15 -17.17
C GLU A 95 33.16 -9.44 -16.43
N LEU A 96 31.86 -9.69 -16.23
CA LEU A 96 31.40 -10.93 -15.60
C LEU A 96 31.80 -12.17 -16.43
N SER A 97 31.71 -12.10 -17.76
CA SER A 97 32.11 -13.22 -18.63
C SER A 97 33.60 -13.53 -18.55
N THR A 98 34.45 -12.50 -18.42
CA THR A 98 35.91 -12.67 -18.25
C THR A 98 36.25 -13.30 -16.91
N ILE A 99 35.55 -12.90 -15.83
CA ILE A 99 35.76 -13.48 -14.49
C ILE A 99 35.37 -14.97 -14.48
N TYR A 100 34.23 -15.33 -15.07
CA TYR A 100 33.76 -16.72 -15.11
C TYR A 100 34.58 -17.65 -16.00
N LEU A 101 35.27 -17.12 -17.02
CA LEU A 101 36.16 -17.91 -17.90
C LEU A 101 37.59 -18.02 -17.34
N ALA A 102 37.94 -17.23 -16.34
CA ALA A 102 39.26 -17.22 -15.70
C ALA A 102 39.32 -18.07 -14.41
N SER A 103 38.21 -18.72 -14.02
CA SER A 103 38.05 -19.58 -12.85
C SER A 103 37.70 -21.01 -13.26
#